data_AF-A0A8B9EFY7-F1
#
_entry.id   AF-A0A8B9EFY7-F1
#
_cell.length_a   1.000
_cell.length_b   1.000
_cell.length_c   1.000
_cell.angle_alpha   90.00
_cell.angle_beta   90.00
_cell.angle_gamma   90.00
#
_symmetry.space_group_name_H-M   'P 1'
#
loop_
_entity.id
_entity.type
_entity.pdbx_description
1 polymer ?
#
loop_
_entity_poly.entity_id
_entity_poly.type
_entity_poly.pdbx_seq_one_letter_code
_entity_poly.pdbx_strand_id
1 'polypeptide(L)' 'GILHNAHRQLLPRAIFEGNAAKDDEVFKQAVSDLNLNDDILQSEKITYSIKLIEANNPFHAVQEGETAIFTFSWA' A
#
# COMPACT_ATOMS: atom_id res chain seq x y z
N GLY A 1 -10.53 -10.30 28.13
CA GLY A 1 -9.12 -10.64 28.39
C GLY A 1 -8.43 -10.84 27.07
N ILE A 2 -7.34 -10.10 26.87
CA ILE A 2 -6.38 -10.16 25.76
C ILE A 2 -7.02 -9.99 24.37
N LEU A 3 -7.38 -8.75 24.04
CA LEU A 3 -7.34 -8.30 22.65
C LEU A 3 -5.90 -8.48 22.19
N HIS A 4 -5.66 -9.42 21.28
CA HIS A 4 -4.45 -9.38 20.48
C HIS A 4 -4.50 -8.05 19.73
N ASN A 5 -3.57 -7.16 20.08
CA ASN A 5 -3.28 -5.95 19.35
C ASN A 5 -2.90 -6.38 17.94
N ALA A 6 -3.88 -6.44 17.04
CA ALA A 6 -3.61 -6.53 15.62
C ALA A 6 -2.76 -5.31 15.31
N HIS A 7 -1.45 -5.50 15.17
CA HIS A 7 -0.60 -4.53 14.53
C HIS A 7 -1.21 -4.33 13.16
N ARG A 8 -2.05 -3.30 13.02
CA ARG A 8 -2.44 -2.74 11.73
C ARG A 8 -1.12 -2.34 11.10
N GLN A 9 -0.53 -3.26 10.35
CA GLN A 9 0.55 -2.94 9.43
C GLN A 9 -0.12 -2.09 8.36
N LEU A 10 -0.15 -0.78 8.63
CA LEU A 10 -0.39 0.24 7.63
C LEU A 10 0.81 0.20 6.70
N LEU A 11 0.87 -0.83 5.86
CA LEU A 11 1.84 -0.89 4.79
C LEU A 11 1.58 0.31 3.89
N PRO A 12 2.62 1.00 3.42
CA PRO A 12 2.49 1.94 2.32
C PRO A 12 1.62 1.36 1.19
N ARG A 13 0.57 2.11 0.80
CA ARG A 13 -0.37 1.72 -0.27
C ARG A 13 -0.27 2.71 -1.42
N ALA A 14 -0.33 2.19 -2.63
CA ALA A 14 -0.54 2.97 -3.84
C ALA A 14 -1.84 2.52 -4.52
N ILE A 15 -2.63 3.49 -4.97
CA ILE A 15 -3.81 3.26 -5.79
C ILE A 15 -3.58 4.01 -7.09
N PHE A 16 -3.57 3.30 -8.21
CA PHE A 16 -3.35 3.85 -9.52
C PHE A 16 -4.55 3.54 -10.43
N GLU A 17 -4.87 4.44 -11.35
CA GLU A 17 -5.81 4.11 -12.42
C GLU A 17 -5.24 3.01 -13.33
N GLY A 18 -6.10 2.21 -13.95
CA GLY A 18 -5.67 1.06 -14.77
C GLY A 18 -4.82 1.41 -15.99
N ASN A 19 -4.79 2.68 -16.41
CA ASN A 19 -3.96 3.21 -17.50
C ASN A 19 -2.62 3.81 -17.01
N ALA A 20 -2.37 3.87 -15.70
CA ALA A 20 -1.20 4.48 -15.09
C ALA A 20 -0.01 3.51 -14.97
N ALA A 21 0.28 2.77 -16.05
CA ALA A 21 1.35 1.76 -16.07
C ALA A 21 2.73 2.34 -15.71
N LYS A 22 3.01 3.58 -16.13
CA LYS A 22 4.27 4.26 -15.80
C LYS A 22 4.39 4.57 -14.31
N ASP A 23 3.29 4.90 -13.64
CA ASP A 23 3.31 5.20 -12.21
C ASP A 23 3.55 3.93 -11.40
N ASP A 24 2.97 2.79 -11.80
CA ASP A 24 3.23 1.47 -11.21
C ASP A 24 4.72 1.08 -11.35
N GLU A 25 5.30 1.23 -12.54
CA GLU A 25 6.71 0.92 -12.80
C GLU A 25 7.66 1.82 -11.99
N VAL A 26 7.45 3.14 -12.04
CA VAL A 26 8.30 4.11 -11.34
C VAL A 26 8.17 3.95 -9.83
N PHE A 27 6.98 3.69 -9.30
CA PHE A 27 6.77 3.44 -7.88
C PHE A 27 7.53 2.19 -7.42
N LYS A 28 7.42 1.07 -8.16
CA LYS A 28 8.15 -0.16 -7.86
C LYS A 28 9.67 0.06 -7.87
N GLN A 29 10.16 0.80 -8.86
CA GLN A 29 11.59 1.10 -8.97
C GLN A 29 12.05 1.96 -7.80
N ALA A 30 11.33 3.02 -7.44
CA ALA A 30 11.69 3.89 -6.32
C ALA A 30 11.74 3.12 -4.99
N VAL A 31 10.78 2.22 -4.74
CA VAL A 31 10.81 1.37 -3.54
C VAL A 31 11.99 0.40 -3.57
N SER A 32 12.32 -0.18 -4.73
CA SER A 32 13.50 -1.03 -4.89
C SER A 32 14.78 -0.26 -4.58
N ASP A 33 14.93 0.94 -5.11
CA ASP A 33 16.13 1.77 -4.91
C ASP A 33 16.31 2.14 -3.43
N LEU A 34 15.22 2.48 -2.73
CA LEU A 34 15.26 2.75 -1.29
C LEU A 34 15.60 1.51 -0.46
N ASN A 35 15.06 0.34 -0.82
CA ASN A 35 15.32 -0.91 -0.12
C ASN A 35 16.75 -1.47 -0.34
N LEU A 36 17.43 -1.03 -1.41
CA LEU A 36 18.83 -1.37 -1.68
C LEU A 36 19.82 -0.39 -1.03
N ASN A 37 19.33 0.73 -0.49
CA ASN A 37 20.16 1.75 0.12
C ASN A 37 20.21 1.57 1.64
N ASP A 38 21.29 0.94 2.11
CA ASP A 38 21.54 0.65 3.53
C ASP A 38 21.71 1.92 4.40
N ASP A 39 21.94 3.09 3.81
CA ASP A 39 22.05 4.34 4.58
C ASP A 39 20.69 4.95 4.95
N ILE A 40 19.61 4.55 4.27
CA ILE A 40 18.27 5.15 4.45
C ILE A 40 17.38 4.29 5.35
N LEU A 41 17.30 2.98 5.09
CA LEU A 41 16.47 2.02 5.85
C LEU A 41 17.30 0.80 6.26
N GLN A 42 18.38 1.06 7.00
CA GLN A 42 19.41 0.11 7.45
C GLN A 42 18.95 -1.33 7.70
N SER A 43 17.89 -1.53 8.48
CA SER A 43 17.38 -2.86 8.86
C SER A 43 15.92 -3.09 8.47
N GLU A 44 15.27 -2.10 7.86
CA GLU A 44 13.86 -2.14 7.52
C GLU A 44 13.66 -2.26 6.01
N LYS A 45 12.66 -3.03 5.59
CA LYS A 45 12.25 -3.10 4.19
C LYS A 45 10.89 -2.47 4.02
N ILE A 46 10.79 -1.56 3.08
CA ILE A 46 9.50 -1.06 2.59
C ILE A 46 8.79 -2.24 1.91
N THR A 47 7.69 -2.65 2.53
CA THR A 47 6.70 -3.54 1.92
C THR A 47 5.48 -2.71 1.56
N TYR A 48 4.79 -3.07 0.48
CA TYR A 48 3.70 -2.26 -0.05
C TYR A 48 2.63 -3.12 -0.71
N SER A 49 1.48 -2.50 -0.98
CA SER A 49 0.45 -3.05 -1.85
C SER A 49 0.02 -2.02 -2.89
N ILE A 50 -0.19 -2.49 -4.12
CA ILE A 50 -0.67 -1.66 -5.23
C ILE A 50 -2.06 -2.15 -5.63
N LYS A 51 -2.98 -1.21 -5.80
CA LYS A 51 -4.32 -1.46 -6.32
C LYS A 51 -4.51 -0.69 -7.61
N LEU A 52 -4.89 -1.41 -8.66
CA LEU A 52 -5.29 -0.80 -9.92
C LEU A 52 -6.82 -0.65 -9.91
N ILE A 53 -7.30 0.57 -10.13
CA ILE A 53 -8.72 0.89 -10.17
C ILE A 53 -9.17 1.27 -11.57
N GLU A 54 -10.47 1.19 -11.80
CA GLU A 54 -11.08 1.72 -13.02
C GLU A 54 -10.92 3.25 -13.07
N ALA A 55 -10.51 3.77 -14.23
CA ALA A 55 -10.32 5.20 -14.43
C ALA A 55 -11.65 5.96 -14.30
N ASN A 56 -11.61 7.16 -13.73
CA ASN A 56 -12.79 8.00 -13.48
C ASN A 56 -13.88 7.35 -12.60
N ASN A 57 -13.57 6.30 -11.83
CA ASN A 57 -14.50 5.70 -10.89
C ASN A 57 -14.13 6.04 -9.43
N PRO A 58 -14.65 7.15 -8.87
CA PRO A 58 -14.31 7.58 -7.52
C PRO A 58 -14.76 6.59 -6.44
N PHE A 59 -15.83 5.83 -6.67
CA PHE A 59 -16.28 4.80 -5.71
C PHE A 59 -15.32 3.62 -5.63
N HIS A 60 -14.74 3.21 -6.75
CA HIS A 60 -13.72 2.17 -6.78
C HIS A 60 -12.45 2.60 -6.01
N ALA A 61 -12.05 3.88 -6.16
CA ALA A 61 -10.96 4.46 -5.39
C ALA A 61 -11.22 4.42 -3.87
N VAL A 62 -12.43 4.82 -3.46
CA VAL A 62 -12.85 4.78 -2.04
C VAL A 62 -12.87 3.35 -1.54
N GLN A 63 -13.42 2.38 -2.28
CA GLN A 63 -13.48 0.98 -1.87
C GLN A 63 -12.10 0.40 -1.60
N GLU A 64 -11.15 0.57 -2.52
CA GLU A 64 -9.79 0.05 -2.35
C GLU A 64 -8.99 0.83 -1.30
N GLY A 65 -9.33 2.09 -1.03
CA GLY A 65 -8.75 2.90 0.04
C GLY A 65 -9.27 2.53 1.43
N GLU A 66 -10.58 2.37 1.58
CA GLU A 66 -11.27 2.07 2.84
C GLU A 66 -11.12 0.61 3.27
N THR A 67 -11.10 -0.34 2.33
CA THR A 67 -10.86 -1.77 2.64
C THR A 67 -9.56 -1.96 3.43
N ALA A 68 -8.57 -1.08 3.29
CA ALA A 68 -7.32 -1.11 4.03
C ALA A 68 -7.42 -0.69 5.50
N ILE A 69 -8.38 0.17 5.83
CA ILE A 69 -8.52 0.82 7.15
C ILE A 69 -9.48 0.01 8.04
N PHE A 70 -10.47 -0.65 7.43
CA PHE A 70 -11.58 -1.32 8.12
C PHE A 70 -11.45 -2.84 8.26
N THR A 71 -10.44 -3.51 7.68
CA THR A 71 -10.20 -4.93 8.00
C THR A 71 -9.77 -5.06 9.45
N PHE A 72 -10.65 -5.66 10.26
CA PHE A 72 -10.55 -6.01 11.68
C PHE A 72 -10.91 -4.92 12.69
N SER A 73 -12.19 -4.55 12.72
CA SER A 73 -12.91 -4.39 14.00
C SER A 73 -14.04 -5.42 13.98
N TRP A 74 -14.21 -6.17 15.08
CA TRP A 74 -15.08 -7.35 15.23
C TRP A 74 -14.50 -8.67 14.68
N ALA A 75 -13.56 -9.24 15.43
CA ALA A 75 -13.45 -10.68 15.66
C ALA A 75 -12.90 -10.90 17.07
#